data_AF-A0A4Q3T832-F1
#
_entry.id   AF-A0A4Q3T832-F1
#
_cell.length_a   1.000
_cell.length_b   1.000
_cell.length_c   1.000
_cell.angle_alpha   90.00
_cell.angle_beta   90.00
_cell.angle_gamma   90.00
#
_symmetry.space_group_name_H-M   'P 1'
#
loop_
_entity.id
_entity.type
_entity.pdbx_description
1 polymer ?
#
loop_
_entity_poly.entity_id
_entity_poly.type
_entity_poly.pdbx_seq_one_letter_code
_entity_poly.pdbx_strand_id
1 'polypeptide(L)'
;QFLGEDDFEAHEARVCVAEGETLANPKRIKRFLPSQYFKTQAQMRELFKDIPSAIRNTLEIAKRCALTLVLGKNFLPDFPTPLQADGTPMPMEAYFRELSHAGLRDRLAMLFPDPARRDAERPRYVERLEFELETIIKMGFPGYFLIVSDFIRWAKANGCPVGPGRGSGAGSLVAYALLITDLDPLKYNLLFERFLNPERVSMPDFDIDFCQGNRDRVIDYVKDKYGKEAVSQIATFGTMAARAAIRDVGRVLDMSYTFCDGISKLIPNKPGQHITIADALKMEPILAERLEREDEVKTLLALAQKLEGMTRNVGMHAGGVLIAPGKLTDFTPLYQQPGSDSAVSQYDKDDVESAGLVKFDFLGLATLTILEIAKDFIRARHQGQEAFAFENIPLDDAATYKLFAEGKTESVFQFESRGMQGMLRDARPTRLEDLIALNALY
;
A
#
# COMPACT_ATOMS: atom_id res chain seq x y z
N GLN A 1 -18.40 -20.65 16.61
CA GLN A 1 -19.01 -19.65 15.71
C GLN A 1 -18.95 -18.25 16.32
N PHE A 2 -19.06 -18.16 17.65
CA PHE A 2 -18.99 -16.93 18.43
C PHE A 2 -18.40 -17.25 19.82
N LEU A 3 -18.06 -16.24 20.62
CA LEU A 3 -17.33 -16.42 21.89
C LEU A 3 -18.26 -16.76 23.05
N GLY A 4 -19.23 -15.89 23.36
CA GLY A 4 -20.17 -16.06 24.47
C GLY A 4 -21.53 -16.60 24.04
N GLU A 5 -22.32 -17.07 25.00
CA GLU A 5 -23.69 -17.55 24.75
C GLU A 5 -24.61 -16.41 24.24
N ASP A 6 -24.41 -15.20 24.78
CA ASP A 6 -25.19 -13.99 24.44
C ASP A 6 -24.82 -13.38 23.07
N ASP A 7 -23.89 -14.00 22.33
CA ASP A 7 -23.46 -13.54 21.00
C ASP A 7 -24.22 -14.21 19.85
N PHE A 8 -25.11 -15.16 20.15
CA PHE A 8 -25.87 -15.86 19.11
C PHE A 8 -26.71 -14.90 18.24
N GLU A 9 -27.42 -13.95 18.84
CA GLU A 9 -28.23 -12.98 18.09
C GLU A 9 -27.37 -12.08 17.20
N ALA A 10 -26.19 -11.67 17.69
CA ALA A 10 -25.21 -10.92 16.90
C ALA A 10 -24.67 -11.75 15.73
N HIS A 11 -24.41 -13.04 15.95
CA HIS A 11 -23.99 -13.95 14.89
C HIS A 11 -25.07 -14.12 13.82
N GLU A 12 -26.32 -14.33 14.22
CA GLU A 12 -27.46 -14.43 13.31
C GLU A 12 -27.65 -13.14 12.50
N ALA A 13 -27.51 -11.98 13.14
CA ALA A 13 -27.55 -10.69 12.46
C ALA A 13 -26.42 -10.58 11.43
N ARG A 14 -25.18 -10.94 11.79
CA ARG A 14 -24.02 -10.93 10.90
C ARG A 14 -24.19 -11.86 9.69
N VAL A 15 -24.81 -13.02 9.88
CA VAL A 15 -25.15 -13.95 8.79
C VAL A 15 -26.21 -13.31 7.86
N CYS A 16 -27.25 -12.69 8.42
CA CYS A 16 -28.27 -11.99 7.62
C CYS A 16 -27.65 -10.81 6.84
N VAL A 17 -26.68 -10.10 7.41
CA VAL A 17 -25.93 -9.05 6.69
C VAL A 17 -25.26 -9.65 5.45
N ALA A 18 -24.55 -10.78 5.61
CA ALA A 18 -23.81 -11.44 4.54
C ALA A 18 -24.72 -12.06 3.46
N GLU A 19 -25.85 -12.65 3.86
CA GLU A 19 -26.81 -13.30 2.94
C GLU A 19 -27.81 -12.32 2.31
N GLY A 20 -27.83 -11.05 2.75
CA GLY A 20 -28.79 -10.06 2.25
C GLY A 20 -30.21 -10.24 2.79
N GLU A 21 -30.37 -10.95 3.90
CA GLU A 21 -31.65 -11.30 4.52
C GLU A 21 -32.00 -10.39 5.71
N THR A 22 -33.24 -10.50 6.22
CA THR A 22 -33.67 -9.85 7.47
C THR A 22 -33.91 -10.90 8.57
N LEU A 23 -33.74 -10.52 9.84
CA LEU A 23 -33.92 -11.44 10.97
C LEU A 23 -35.37 -11.91 11.10
N ALA A 24 -36.32 -11.05 10.73
CA ALA A 24 -37.75 -11.31 10.77
C ALA A 24 -38.24 -12.24 9.65
N ASN A 25 -37.45 -12.44 8.58
CA ASN A 25 -37.87 -13.32 7.48
C ASN A 25 -38.05 -14.77 7.97
N PRO A 26 -39.28 -15.32 8.00
CA PRO A 26 -39.53 -16.67 8.50
C PRO A 26 -38.98 -17.76 7.57
N LYS A 27 -38.68 -17.42 6.30
CA LYS A 27 -38.11 -18.33 5.30
C LYS A 27 -36.59 -18.36 5.32
N ARG A 28 -35.92 -17.52 6.12
CA ARG A 28 -34.46 -17.49 6.19
C ARG A 28 -33.92 -18.82 6.71
N ILE A 29 -32.79 -19.26 6.16
CA ILE A 29 -32.17 -20.52 6.55
C ILE A 29 -31.41 -20.31 7.86
N LYS A 30 -31.92 -20.87 8.97
CA LYS A 30 -31.25 -20.85 10.27
C LYS A 30 -30.24 -22.00 10.36
N ARG A 31 -28.98 -21.72 10.02
CA ARG A 31 -27.91 -22.72 10.01
C ARG A 31 -27.26 -22.96 11.37
N PHE A 32 -27.45 -22.03 12.30
CA PHE A 32 -26.71 -21.98 13.55
C PHE A 32 -27.61 -22.18 14.77
N LEU A 33 -27.03 -22.73 15.82
CA LEU A 33 -27.68 -22.98 17.11
C LEU A 33 -27.04 -22.11 18.20
N PRO A 34 -27.81 -21.67 19.21
CA PRO A 34 -27.28 -20.91 20.35
C PRO A 34 -26.11 -21.61 21.07
N SER A 35 -26.07 -22.94 21.03
CA SER A 35 -25.03 -23.74 21.66
C SER A 35 -23.66 -23.72 20.95
N GLN A 36 -23.47 -22.99 19.85
CA GLN A 36 -22.20 -22.96 19.07
C GLN A 36 -21.17 -21.91 19.55
N TYR A 37 -21.27 -21.48 20.80
CA TYR A 37 -20.27 -20.66 21.48
C TYR A 37 -19.05 -21.46 21.96
N PHE A 38 -18.00 -20.77 22.39
CA PHE A 38 -16.78 -21.38 22.91
C PHE A 38 -16.98 -21.92 24.34
N LYS A 39 -17.48 -23.15 24.45
CA LYS A 39 -17.76 -23.82 25.72
C LYS A 39 -16.52 -24.00 26.60
N THR A 40 -16.74 -23.91 27.91
CA THR A 40 -15.72 -24.24 28.91
C THR A 40 -15.42 -25.75 28.91
N GLN A 41 -14.26 -26.11 29.46
CA GLN A 41 -13.88 -27.53 29.61
C GLN A 41 -14.90 -28.32 30.43
N ALA A 42 -15.49 -27.73 31.47
CA ALA A 42 -16.49 -28.39 32.32
C ALA A 42 -17.78 -28.68 31.54
N GLN A 43 -18.28 -27.71 30.76
CA GLN A 43 -19.45 -27.89 29.90
C GLN A 43 -19.21 -28.98 28.85
N MET A 44 -18.03 -29.02 28.24
CA MET A 44 -17.69 -30.06 27.26
C MET A 44 -17.56 -31.45 27.90
N ARG A 45 -17.04 -31.55 29.13
CA ARG A 45 -16.97 -32.82 29.91
C ARG A 45 -18.34 -33.37 30.25
N GLU A 46 -19.26 -32.51 30.67
CA GLU A 46 -20.63 -32.94 30.94
C GLU A 46 -21.34 -33.37 29.64
N LEU A 47 -21.16 -32.60 28.55
CA LEU A 47 -21.79 -32.87 27.26
C LEU A 47 -21.37 -34.23 26.64
N PHE A 48 -20.11 -34.63 26.84
CA PHE A 48 -19.54 -35.89 26.32
C PHE A 48 -19.19 -36.88 27.43
N LYS A 49 -19.93 -36.85 28.55
CA LYS A 49 -19.66 -37.74 29.71
C LYS A 49 -19.76 -39.23 29.39
N ASP A 50 -20.59 -39.57 28.42
CA ASP A 50 -20.81 -40.91 27.88
C ASP A 50 -19.68 -41.36 26.94
N ILE A 51 -18.92 -40.41 26.36
CA ILE A 51 -17.79 -40.68 25.46
C ILE A 51 -16.53 -39.90 25.89
N PRO A 52 -15.90 -40.23 27.04
CA PRO A 52 -14.70 -39.53 27.52
C PRO A 52 -13.51 -39.58 26.56
N SER A 53 -13.47 -40.59 25.68
CA SER A 53 -12.45 -40.70 24.63
C SER A 53 -12.51 -39.57 23.61
N ALA A 54 -13.69 -39.00 23.32
CA ALA A 54 -13.85 -37.88 22.40
C ALA A 54 -13.05 -36.66 22.88
N ILE A 55 -13.16 -36.32 24.17
CA ILE A 55 -12.41 -35.23 24.80
C ILE A 55 -10.92 -35.55 24.88
N ARG A 56 -10.57 -36.79 25.25
CA ARG A 56 -9.15 -37.19 25.34
C ARG A 56 -8.45 -37.04 23.99
N ASN A 57 -9.13 -37.43 22.91
CA ASN A 57 -8.58 -37.34 21.56
C ASN A 57 -8.33 -35.90 21.11
N THR A 58 -9.10 -34.89 21.56
CA THR A 58 -8.81 -33.50 21.21
C THR A 58 -7.44 -33.05 21.75
N LEU A 59 -7.07 -33.50 22.95
CA LEU A 59 -5.75 -33.23 23.53
C LEU A 59 -4.64 -33.97 22.79
N GLU A 60 -4.87 -35.23 22.44
CA GLU A 60 -3.89 -36.01 21.67
C GLU A 60 -3.67 -35.43 20.26
N ILE A 61 -4.72 -34.94 19.60
CA ILE A 61 -4.60 -34.20 18.34
C ILE A 61 -3.82 -32.91 18.56
N ALA A 62 -4.18 -32.10 19.57
CA ALA A 62 -3.49 -30.85 19.86
C ALA A 62 -1.99 -31.04 20.13
N LYS A 63 -1.59 -32.12 20.83
CA LYS A 63 -0.19 -32.47 21.06
C LYS A 63 0.57 -32.86 19.79
N ARG A 64 -0.12 -33.44 18.79
CA ARG A 64 0.48 -33.87 17.51
C ARG A 64 0.61 -32.73 16.51
N CYS A 65 -0.16 -31.66 16.66
CA CYS A 65 -0.11 -30.49 15.80
C CYS A 65 1.03 -29.54 16.24
N ALA A 66 2.18 -29.66 15.59
CA ALA A 66 3.30 -28.73 15.75
C ALA A 66 3.60 -28.05 14.41
N LEU A 67 3.27 -26.76 14.29
CA LEU A 67 3.56 -25.92 13.14
C LEU A 67 4.46 -24.78 13.58
N THR A 68 5.56 -24.56 12.85
CA THR A 68 6.45 -23.42 13.05
C THR A 68 6.29 -22.45 11.90
N LEU A 69 5.83 -21.23 12.22
CA LEU A 69 5.80 -20.12 11.28
C LEU A 69 7.01 -19.23 11.56
N VAL A 70 7.83 -18.99 10.54
CA VAL A 70 8.97 -18.08 10.65
C VAL A 70 8.47 -16.69 10.28
N LEU A 71 8.36 -15.81 11.27
CA LEU A 71 7.92 -14.43 11.07
C LEU A 71 9.11 -13.46 11.15
N GLY A 72 9.03 -12.35 10.40
CA GLY A 72 10.02 -11.27 10.41
C GLY A 72 11.33 -11.59 9.70
N LYS A 73 11.42 -12.71 8.97
CA LYS A 73 12.55 -13.04 8.10
C LYS A 73 12.15 -12.79 6.65
N ASN A 74 12.87 -11.90 5.98
CA ASN A 74 12.59 -11.55 4.60
C ASN A 74 13.02 -12.65 3.62
N PHE A 75 12.19 -12.88 2.62
CA PHE A 75 12.42 -13.76 1.47
C PHE A 75 12.43 -12.88 0.22
N LEU A 76 13.62 -12.44 -0.17
CA LEU A 76 13.77 -11.59 -1.33
C LEU A 76 13.59 -12.41 -2.60
N PRO A 77 12.85 -11.89 -3.61
CA PRO A 77 12.76 -12.51 -4.92
C PRO A 77 14.11 -12.58 -5.64
N ASP A 78 14.30 -13.65 -6.41
CA ASP A 78 15.49 -13.82 -7.24
C ASP A 78 15.43 -12.91 -8.48
N PHE A 79 16.57 -12.35 -8.86
CA PHE A 79 16.71 -11.56 -10.09
C PHE A 79 17.53 -12.34 -11.14
N PRO A 80 17.04 -12.50 -12.38
CA PRO A 80 17.79 -13.19 -13.42
C PRO A 80 19.02 -12.38 -13.86
N THR A 81 20.21 -12.90 -13.59
CA THR A 81 21.48 -12.28 -14.01
C THR A 81 21.97 -12.86 -15.34
N PRO A 82 22.77 -12.09 -16.12
CA PRO A 82 23.34 -12.58 -17.37
C PRO A 82 24.20 -13.83 -17.17
N LEU A 83 24.20 -14.74 -18.15
CA LEU A 83 25.08 -15.90 -18.14
C LEU A 83 26.51 -15.49 -18.52
N GLN A 84 27.47 -16.02 -17.78
CA GLN A 84 28.89 -15.91 -18.08
C GLN A 84 29.28 -16.90 -19.19
N ALA A 85 30.50 -16.78 -19.70
CA ALA A 85 30.98 -17.59 -20.83
C ALA A 85 30.99 -19.11 -20.55
N ASP A 86 31.01 -19.51 -19.27
CA ASP A 86 30.95 -20.90 -18.82
C ASP A 86 29.50 -21.40 -18.61
N GLY A 87 28.49 -20.58 -18.91
CA GLY A 87 27.08 -20.89 -18.75
C GLY A 87 26.54 -20.69 -17.33
N THR A 88 27.35 -20.19 -16.39
CA THR A 88 26.87 -19.89 -15.02
C THR A 88 26.29 -18.47 -14.93
N PRO A 89 25.25 -18.22 -14.11
CA PRO A 89 24.74 -16.87 -13.90
C PRO A 89 25.77 -16.00 -13.18
N MET A 90 25.94 -14.76 -13.64
CA MET A 90 26.80 -13.79 -12.96
C MET A 90 26.33 -13.57 -11.51
N PRO A 91 27.24 -13.46 -10.53
CA PRO A 91 26.86 -13.14 -9.16
C PRO A 91 26.06 -11.84 -9.09
N MET A 92 24.93 -11.86 -8.38
CA MET A 92 23.99 -10.72 -8.29
C MET A 92 24.68 -9.44 -7.83
N GLU A 93 25.58 -9.53 -6.86
CA GLU A 93 26.36 -8.40 -6.33
C GLU A 93 27.26 -7.78 -7.40
N ALA A 94 27.91 -8.61 -8.23
CA ALA A 94 28.78 -8.15 -9.31
C ALA A 94 27.97 -7.47 -10.41
N TYR A 95 26.84 -8.06 -10.80
CA TYR A 95 25.94 -7.48 -11.78
C TYR A 95 25.33 -6.15 -11.29
N PHE A 96 24.94 -6.09 -10.02
CA PHE A 96 24.43 -4.88 -9.37
C PHE A 96 25.45 -3.74 -9.37
N ARG A 97 26.72 -4.03 -9.05
CA ARG A 97 27.81 -3.05 -9.15
C ARG A 97 28.00 -2.56 -10.58
N GLU A 98 28.09 -3.48 -11.55
CA GLU A 98 28.30 -3.13 -12.96
C GLU A 98 27.21 -2.18 -13.49
N LEU A 99 25.93 -2.51 -13.26
CA LEU A 99 24.81 -1.66 -13.69
C LEU A 99 24.81 -0.30 -13.00
N SER A 100 25.18 -0.24 -11.72
CA SER A 100 25.22 1.00 -10.95
C SER A 100 26.32 1.93 -11.46
N HIS A 101 27.51 1.42 -11.78
CA HIS A 101 28.57 2.21 -12.39
C HIS A 101 28.23 2.68 -13.80
N ALA A 102 27.65 1.79 -14.62
CA ALA A 102 27.21 2.14 -15.96
C ALA A 102 26.15 3.26 -15.92
N GLY A 103 25.16 3.12 -15.04
CA GLY A 103 24.13 4.13 -14.83
C GLY A 103 24.68 5.47 -14.32
N LEU A 104 25.62 5.44 -13.38
CA LEU A 104 26.27 6.66 -12.89
C LEU A 104 27.04 7.37 -14.01
N ARG A 105 27.76 6.64 -14.86
CA ARG A 105 28.47 7.22 -16.01
C ARG A 105 27.51 7.97 -16.93
N ASP A 106 26.35 7.39 -17.22
CA ASP A 106 25.35 7.99 -18.10
C ASP A 106 24.70 9.23 -17.46
N ARG A 107 24.38 9.16 -16.16
CA ARG A 107 23.89 10.33 -15.38
C ARG A 107 24.91 11.46 -15.33
N LEU A 108 26.19 11.17 -15.09
CA LEU A 108 27.25 12.19 -15.06
C LEU A 108 27.45 12.84 -16.43
N ALA A 109 27.30 12.10 -17.52
CA ALA A 109 27.35 12.67 -18.87
C ALA A 109 26.21 13.66 -19.14
N MET A 110 25.03 13.39 -18.57
CA MET A 110 23.86 14.28 -18.64
C MET A 110 24.02 15.52 -17.74
N LEU A 111 24.44 15.34 -16.49
CA LEU A 111 24.61 16.42 -15.51
C LEU A 111 25.77 17.37 -15.87
N PHE A 112 26.86 16.80 -16.39
CA PHE A 112 28.07 17.52 -16.75
C PHE A 112 28.45 17.20 -18.20
N PRO A 113 27.85 17.90 -19.18
CA PRO A 113 28.19 17.71 -20.59
C PRO A 113 29.66 18.03 -20.89
N ASP A 114 30.24 19.00 -20.18
CA ASP A 114 31.66 19.34 -20.24
C ASP A 114 32.53 18.24 -19.59
N PRO A 115 33.44 17.58 -20.34
CA PRO A 115 34.29 16.52 -19.81
C PRO A 115 35.19 16.97 -18.64
N ALA A 116 35.73 18.18 -18.67
CA ALA A 116 36.64 18.65 -17.63
C ALA A 116 35.92 18.79 -16.28
N ARG A 117 34.74 19.43 -16.27
CA ARG A 117 33.89 19.51 -15.09
C ARG A 117 33.40 18.13 -14.63
N ARG A 118 33.03 17.26 -15.57
CA ARG A 118 32.59 15.89 -15.26
C ARG A 118 33.69 15.10 -14.55
N ASP A 119 34.93 15.21 -15.00
CA ASP A 119 36.07 14.50 -14.41
C ASP A 119 36.45 15.05 -13.04
N ALA A 120 36.26 16.36 -12.82
CA ALA A 120 36.45 16.99 -11.51
C ALA A 120 35.40 16.54 -10.47
N GLU A 121 34.12 16.40 -10.87
CA GLU A 121 33.05 15.98 -9.96
C GLU A 121 33.00 14.46 -9.76
N ARG A 122 33.44 13.67 -10.75
CA ARG A 122 33.33 12.20 -10.74
C ARG A 122 33.81 11.53 -9.43
N PRO A 123 34.95 11.90 -8.81
CA PRO A 123 35.39 11.26 -7.56
C PRO A 123 34.35 11.33 -6.45
N ARG A 124 33.69 12.49 -6.28
CA ARG A 124 32.66 12.71 -5.26
C ARG A 124 31.46 11.78 -5.44
N TYR A 125 31.04 11.55 -6.68
CA TYR A 125 29.92 10.65 -6.98
C TYR A 125 30.31 9.18 -6.85
N VAL A 126 31.51 8.81 -7.32
CA VAL A 126 31.99 7.43 -7.20
C VAL A 126 32.17 7.03 -5.74
N GLU A 127 32.71 7.91 -4.90
CA GLU A 127 32.84 7.67 -3.45
C GLU A 127 31.49 7.40 -2.80
N ARG A 128 30.48 8.25 -3.08
CA ARG A 128 29.11 8.03 -2.57
C ARG A 128 28.51 6.73 -3.11
N LEU A 129 28.71 6.41 -4.39
CA LEU A 129 28.18 5.20 -5.01
C LEU A 129 28.76 3.94 -4.34
N GLU A 130 30.08 3.90 -4.12
CA GLU A 130 30.74 2.76 -3.50
C GLU A 130 30.26 2.52 -2.06
N PHE A 131 30.16 3.60 -1.26
CA PHE A 131 29.62 3.52 0.09
C PHE A 131 28.20 2.93 0.12
N GLU A 132 27.33 3.39 -0.77
CA GLU A 132 25.97 2.85 -0.88
C GLU A 132 25.95 1.40 -1.36
N LEU A 133 26.73 1.07 -2.39
CA LEU A 133 26.84 -0.30 -2.93
C LEU A 133 27.30 -1.29 -1.87
N GLU A 134 28.35 -0.96 -1.12
CA GLU A 134 28.83 -1.80 -0.01
C GLU A 134 27.76 -2.01 1.06
N THR A 135 27.05 -0.95 1.43
CA THR A 135 25.98 -1.03 2.42
C THR A 135 24.83 -1.91 1.95
N ILE A 136 24.35 -1.70 0.72
CA ILE A 136 23.22 -2.45 0.13
C ILE A 136 23.57 -3.94 0.00
N ILE A 137 24.79 -4.25 -0.45
CA ILE A 137 25.27 -5.63 -0.59
C ILE A 137 25.38 -6.30 0.78
N LYS A 138 26.00 -5.63 1.75
CA LYS A 138 26.16 -6.17 3.12
C LYS A 138 24.82 -6.44 3.80
N MET A 139 23.80 -5.64 3.52
CA MET A 139 22.44 -5.81 4.04
C MET A 139 21.61 -6.82 3.24
N GLY A 140 22.12 -7.30 2.10
CA GLY A 140 21.47 -8.33 1.29
C GLY A 140 20.36 -7.81 0.38
N PHE A 141 20.34 -6.52 0.02
CA PHE A 141 19.28 -5.93 -0.82
C PHE A 141 19.60 -5.68 -2.32
N PRO A 142 20.66 -6.23 -2.96
CA PRO A 142 20.93 -5.93 -4.37
C PRO A 142 19.79 -6.40 -5.29
N GLY A 143 19.21 -7.58 -5.03
CA GLY A 143 18.09 -8.11 -5.81
C GLY A 143 16.86 -7.22 -5.79
N TYR A 144 16.54 -6.63 -4.63
CA TYR A 144 15.44 -5.69 -4.49
C TYR A 144 15.62 -4.47 -5.41
N PHE A 145 16.79 -3.83 -5.39
CA PHE A 145 17.06 -2.69 -6.27
C PHE A 145 17.05 -3.06 -7.75
N LEU A 146 17.57 -4.24 -8.11
CA LEU A 146 17.55 -4.72 -9.50
C LEU A 146 16.12 -4.92 -10.00
N ILE A 147 15.25 -5.52 -9.19
CA ILE A 147 13.84 -5.73 -9.53
C ILE A 147 13.13 -4.39 -9.70
N VAL A 148 13.34 -3.45 -8.77
CA VAL A 148 12.74 -2.11 -8.84
C VAL A 148 13.21 -1.36 -10.09
N SER A 149 14.51 -1.35 -10.35
CA SER A 149 15.09 -0.74 -11.55
C SER A 149 14.50 -1.34 -12.83
N ASP A 150 14.33 -2.66 -12.86
CA ASP A 150 13.90 -3.38 -14.04
C ASP A 150 12.49 -3.00 -14.49
N PHE A 151 11.49 -3.07 -13.60
CA PHE A 151 10.13 -2.72 -14.00
C PHE A 151 9.95 -1.22 -14.25
N ILE A 152 10.74 -0.35 -13.59
CA ILE A 152 10.74 1.09 -13.87
C ILE A 152 11.32 1.37 -15.27
N ARG A 153 12.45 0.75 -15.62
CA ARG A 153 13.05 0.87 -16.95
C ARG A 153 12.11 0.36 -18.03
N TRP A 154 11.47 -0.79 -17.79
CA TRP A 154 10.46 -1.32 -18.69
C TRP A 154 9.29 -0.34 -18.85
N ALA A 155 8.77 0.20 -17.75
CA ALA A 155 7.67 1.17 -17.76
C ALA A 155 8.01 2.40 -18.60
N LYS A 156 9.16 3.04 -18.33
CA LYS A 156 9.65 4.19 -19.10
C LYS A 156 9.80 3.88 -20.59
N ALA A 157 10.34 2.71 -20.94
CA ALA A 157 10.53 2.29 -22.33
C ALA A 157 9.22 1.95 -23.07
N ASN A 158 8.14 1.63 -22.35
CA ASN A 158 6.85 1.21 -22.92
C ASN A 158 5.75 2.29 -22.81
N GLY A 159 6.15 3.55 -22.60
CA GLY A 159 5.22 4.68 -22.51
C GLY A 159 4.34 4.63 -21.26
N CYS A 160 4.85 4.07 -20.16
CA CYS A 160 4.20 4.11 -18.86
C CYS A 160 4.94 5.14 -17.97
N PRO A 161 4.37 6.34 -17.77
CA PRO A 161 4.99 7.36 -16.93
C PRO A 161 5.18 6.88 -15.50
N VAL A 162 6.37 7.14 -14.97
CA VAL A 162 6.79 6.82 -13.59
C VAL A 162 7.12 8.15 -12.90
N GLY A 163 6.69 8.31 -11.66
CA GLY A 163 7.05 9.47 -10.85
C GLY A 163 8.57 9.57 -10.60
N PRO A 164 9.08 10.75 -10.23
CA PRO A 164 10.52 10.99 -10.04
C PRO A 164 11.14 10.28 -8.82
N GLY A 165 10.31 9.57 -8.03
CA GLY A 165 10.66 8.92 -6.77
C GLY A 165 9.98 9.58 -5.58
N ARG A 166 9.44 8.77 -4.66
CA ARG A 166 8.81 9.21 -3.40
C ARG A 166 9.58 8.66 -2.20
N GLY A 167 9.39 9.31 -1.05
CA GLY A 167 9.93 8.86 0.22
C GLY A 167 11.44 9.06 0.34
N SER A 168 12.08 8.28 1.20
CA SER A 168 13.53 8.39 1.44
C SER A 168 14.37 7.82 0.31
N GLY A 169 13.81 7.00 -0.58
CA GLY A 169 14.52 6.40 -1.73
C GLY A 169 15.21 7.41 -2.65
N ALA A 170 14.70 8.65 -2.73
CA ALA A 170 15.33 9.75 -3.47
C ALA A 170 16.73 10.15 -2.93
N GLY A 171 17.07 9.75 -1.70
CA GLY A 171 18.40 9.96 -1.11
C GLY A 171 19.49 8.99 -1.55
N SER A 172 19.16 7.94 -2.31
CA SER A 172 20.14 6.97 -2.79
C SER A 172 20.69 7.36 -4.17
N LEU A 173 22.01 7.51 -4.26
CA LEU A 173 22.72 7.68 -5.53
C LEU A 173 22.66 6.40 -6.37
N VAL A 174 22.64 5.22 -5.75
CA VAL A 174 22.42 3.95 -6.46
C VAL A 174 21.03 3.93 -7.12
N ALA A 175 19.98 4.37 -6.42
CA ALA A 175 18.64 4.48 -6.99
C ALA A 175 18.61 5.46 -8.19
N TYR A 176 19.30 6.60 -8.08
CA TYR A 176 19.43 7.57 -9.16
C TYR A 176 20.18 7.00 -10.38
N ALA A 177 21.29 6.28 -10.15
CA ALA A 177 22.08 5.63 -11.19
C ALA A 177 21.29 4.52 -11.90
N LEU A 178 20.47 3.77 -11.16
CA LEU A 178 19.64 2.70 -11.71
C LEU A 178 18.33 3.18 -12.35
N LEU A 179 18.12 4.50 -12.46
CA LEU A 179 16.91 5.14 -13.00
C LEU A 179 15.64 4.90 -12.18
N ILE A 180 15.78 4.45 -10.93
CA ILE A 180 14.68 4.30 -9.97
C ILE A 180 14.15 5.68 -9.58
N THR A 181 15.07 6.62 -9.34
CA THR A 181 14.76 8.03 -9.05
C THR A 181 15.39 8.94 -10.10
N ASP A 182 14.83 10.13 -10.27
CA ASP A 182 15.26 11.10 -11.28
C ASP A 182 15.89 12.37 -10.71
N LEU A 183 16.08 12.42 -9.39
CA LEU A 183 16.64 13.57 -8.67
C LEU A 183 18.05 13.27 -8.17
N ASP A 184 18.99 14.18 -8.42
CA ASP A 184 20.39 14.07 -7.98
C ASP A 184 20.50 14.30 -6.46
N PRO A 185 20.79 13.26 -5.65
CA PRO A 185 20.81 13.38 -4.20
C PRO A 185 21.95 14.27 -3.70
N LEU A 186 23.07 14.38 -4.43
CA LEU A 186 24.22 15.17 -4.00
C LEU A 186 24.00 16.67 -4.23
N LYS A 187 23.21 17.06 -5.22
CA LYS A 187 22.81 18.46 -5.46
C LYS A 187 21.90 18.97 -4.34
N TYR A 188 20.96 18.15 -3.89
CA TYR A 188 19.95 18.54 -2.90
C TYR A 188 20.28 18.08 -1.47
N ASN A 189 21.52 17.63 -1.22
CA ASN A 189 21.99 17.12 0.07
C ASN A 189 21.06 16.06 0.70
N LEU A 190 20.54 15.16 -0.13
CA LEU A 190 19.70 14.06 0.32
C LEU A 190 20.57 12.93 0.88
N LEU A 191 20.19 12.47 2.07
CA LEU A 191 20.97 11.50 2.86
C LEU A 191 20.53 10.08 2.52
N PHE A 192 21.50 9.22 2.23
CA PHE A 192 21.26 7.79 1.97
C PHE A 192 20.84 7.07 3.25
N GLU A 193 21.40 7.45 4.39
CA GLU A 193 21.18 6.85 5.69
C GLU A 193 19.76 7.05 6.20
N ARG A 194 19.04 8.06 5.67
CA ARG A 194 17.61 8.24 5.90
C ARG A 194 16.78 7.19 5.16
N PHE A 195 17.29 6.66 4.07
CA PHE A 195 16.67 5.56 3.32
C PHE A 195 17.06 4.21 3.89
N LEU A 196 18.35 3.95 3.98
CA LEU A 196 18.90 2.68 4.43
C LEU A 196 19.94 2.95 5.50
N ASN A 197 19.60 2.67 6.76
CA ASN A 197 20.50 2.86 7.88
C ASN A 197 21.28 1.55 8.15
N PRO A 198 22.62 1.53 8.06
CA PRO A 198 23.43 0.34 8.36
C PRO A 198 23.23 -0.20 9.79
N GLU A 199 22.89 0.66 10.75
CA GLU A 199 22.71 0.31 12.16
C GLU A 199 21.31 -0.28 12.44
N ARG A 200 20.36 -0.12 11.51
CA ARG A 200 19.01 -0.64 11.61
C ARG A 200 18.64 -1.38 10.33
N VAL A 201 18.72 -2.71 10.37
CA VAL A 201 18.26 -3.55 9.27
C VAL A 201 16.73 -3.50 9.19
N SER A 202 16.23 -2.58 8.36
CA SER A 202 14.83 -2.52 7.93
C SER A 202 14.76 -2.74 6.42
N MET A 203 13.62 -3.26 5.95
CA MET A 203 13.40 -3.41 4.51
C MET A 203 13.38 -2.03 3.85
N PRO A 204 14.14 -1.81 2.75
CA PRO A 204 13.99 -0.60 1.96
C PRO A 204 12.62 -0.59 1.28
N ASP A 205 11.97 0.56 1.26
CA ASP A 205 10.66 0.74 0.62
C ASP A 205 10.71 1.88 -0.40
N PHE A 206 10.64 1.52 -1.68
CA PHE A 206 10.42 2.47 -2.77
C PHE A 206 8.92 2.57 -3.04
N ASP A 207 8.32 3.67 -2.60
CA ASP A 207 7.00 4.10 -3.05
C ASP A 207 7.09 4.53 -4.52
N ILE A 208 6.51 3.76 -5.45
CA ILE A 208 6.64 4.03 -6.89
C ILE A 208 5.28 4.43 -7.46
N ASP A 209 5.24 5.66 -7.96
CA ASP A 209 4.06 6.22 -8.60
C ASP A 209 4.04 5.86 -10.09
N PHE A 210 2.96 5.24 -10.53
CA PHE A 210 2.64 4.99 -11.93
C PHE A 210 1.42 5.80 -12.36
N CYS A 211 1.32 6.07 -13.66
CA CYS A 211 0.07 6.51 -14.26
C CYS A 211 -1.03 5.44 -14.05
N GLN A 212 -2.21 5.86 -13.57
CA GLN A 212 -3.30 4.96 -13.17
C GLN A 212 -3.72 4.00 -14.29
N GLY A 213 -3.78 4.48 -15.55
CA GLY A 213 -4.19 3.67 -16.70
C GLY A 213 -3.14 2.67 -17.19
N ASN A 214 -1.88 2.81 -16.75
CA ASN A 214 -0.77 1.98 -17.21
C ASN A 214 -0.26 1.01 -16.14
N ARG A 215 -0.75 1.11 -14.90
CA ARG A 215 -0.33 0.29 -13.77
C ARG A 215 -0.46 -1.21 -14.05
N ASP A 216 -1.60 -1.65 -14.60
CA ASP A 216 -1.85 -3.07 -14.84
C ASP A 216 -0.87 -3.66 -15.86
N ARG A 217 -0.43 -2.87 -16.85
CA ARG A 217 0.60 -3.29 -17.82
C ARG A 217 1.94 -3.60 -17.16
N VAL A 218 2.32 -2.81 -16.14
CA VAL A 218 3.55 -3.06 -15.37
C VAL A 218 3.40 -4.31 -14.51
N ILE A 219 2.23 -4.52 -13.91
CA ILE A 219 1.92 -5.73 -13.13
C ILE A 219 2.01 -6.97 -14.03
N ASP A 220 1.43 -6.92 -15.23
CA ASP A 220 1.48 -8.02 -16.19
C ASP A 220 2.91 -8.31 -16.65
N TYR A 221 3.72 -7.28 -16.91
CA TYR A 221 5.15 -7.45 -17.18
C TYR A 221 5.87 -8.17 -16.04
N VAL A 222 5.63 -7.76 -14.79
CA VAL A 222 6.25 -8.39 -13.62
C VAL A 222 5.79 -9.85 -13.49
N LYS A 223 4.49 -10.13 -13.70
CA LYS A 223 3.95 -11.50 -13.72
C LYS A 223 4.59 -12.37 -14.79
N ASP A 224 4.76 -11.84 -16.00
CA ASP A 224 5.34 -12.60 -17.11
C ASP A 224 6.85 -12.83 -16.92
N LYS A 225 7.55 -11.86 -16.32
CA LYS A 225 9.01 -11.94 -16.10
C LYS A 225 9.41 -12.80 -14.91
N TYR A 226 8.76 -12.62 -13.76
CA TYR A 226 9.10 -13.30 -12.51
C TYR A 226 8.24 -14.55 -12.27
N GLY A 227 7.21 -14.77 -13.09
CA GLY A 227 6.34 -15.94 -13.05
C GLY A 227 5.00 -15.65 -12.39
N LYS A 228 3.93 -16.11 -13.03
CA LYS A 228 2.54 -15.89 -12.57
C LYS A 228 2.23 -16.51 -11.20
N GLU A 229 2.95 -17.56 -10.82
CA GLU A 229 2.82 -18.21 -9.51
C GLU A 229 3.60 -17.48 -8.41
N ALA A 230 4.56 -16.62 -8.76
CA ALA A 230 5.40 -15.87 -7.84
C ALA A 230 4.91 -14.44 -7.59
N VAL A 231 3.99 -13.95 -8.42
CA VAL A 231 3.53 -12.56 -8.41
C VAL A 231 2.02 -12.48 -8.19
N SER A 232 1.60 -11.72 -7.19
CA SER A 232 0.19 -11.51 -6.86
C SER A 232 -0.01 -10.14 -6.21
N GLN A 233 -1.27 -9.77 -6.00
CA GLN A 233 -1.62 -8.59 -5.23
C GLN A 233 -2.01 -9.00 -3.80
N ILE A 234 -2.07 -8.02 -2.91
CA ILE A 234 -2.42 -8.24 -1.49
C ILE A 234 -3.94 -8.13 -1.32
N ALA A 235 -4.54 -9.00 -0.52
CA ALA A 235 -5.93 -8.79 -0.11
C ALA A 235 -6.07 -7.55 0.78
N THR A 236 -7.24 -6.93 0.71
CA THR A 236 -7.70 -5.99 1.73
C THR A 236 -8.96 -6.53 2.36
N PHE A 237 -9.18 -6.21 3.63
CA PHE A 237 -10.37 -6.65 4.35
C PHE A 237 -11.24 -5.44 4.64
N GLY A 238 -12.41 -5.38 4.01
CA GLY A 238 -13.41 -4.38 4.34
C GLY A 238 -14.06 -4.74 5.67
N THR A 239 -13.96 -3.86 6.66
CA THR A 239 -14.59 -4.04 7.97
C THR A 239 -15.87 -3.22 8.08
N MET A 240 -16.78 -3.64 8.96
CA MET A 240 -17.99 -2.87 9.29
C MET A 240 -17.64 -1.70 10.21
N ALA A 241 -17.20 -0.58 9.63
CA ALA A 241 -17.01 0.67 10.37
C ALA A 241 -18.34 1.14 11.00
N ALA A 242 -18.29 1.94 12.07
CA ALA A 242 -19.45 2.41 12.84
C ALA A 242 -20.70 2.75 12.01
N ARG A 243 -20.54 3.63 11.00
CA ARG A 243 -21.62 4.06 10.10
C ARG A 243 -22.20 2.92 9.27
N ALA A 244 -21.34 2.03 8.76
CA ALA A 244 -21.75 0.87 7.97
C ALA A 244 -22.46 -0.16 8.86
N ALA A 245 -21.92 -0.46 10.05
CA ALA A 245 -22.53 -1.36 11.02
C ALA A 245 -23.96 -0.92 11.39
N ILE A 246 -24.18 0.37 11.67
CA ILE A 246 -25.52 0.92 11.97
C ILE A 246 -26.49 0.69 10.80
N ARG A 247 -26.07 0.96 9.56
CA ARG A 247 -26.94 0.79 8.38
C ARG A 247 -27.23 -0.68 8.08
N ASP A 248 -26.21 -1.54 8.16
CA ASP A 248 -26.34 -2.97 7.90
C ASP A 248 -27.24 -3.64 8.94
N VAL A 249 -27.06 -3.34 10.23
CA VAL A 249 -27.91 -3.85 11.30
C VAL A 249 -29.33 -3.33 11.19
N GLY A 250 -29.50 -2.04 10.89
CA GLY A 250 -30.83 -1.46 10.67
C GLY A 250 -31.59 -2.17 9.56
N ARG A 251 -30.94 -2.46 8.44
CA ARG A 251 -31.53 -3.25 7.34
C ARG A 251 -31.94 -4.65 7.81
N VAL A 252 -31.09 -5.33 8.58
CA VAL A 252 -31.36 -6.68 9.07
C VAL A 252 -32.50 -6.72 10.10
N LEU A 253 -32.69 -5.65 10.87
CA LEU A 253 -33.80 -5.44 11.79
C LEU A 253 -35.09 -4.93 11.10
N ASP A 254 -35.09 -4.80 9.78
CA ASP A 254 -36.22 -4.25 8.99
C ASP A 254 -36.59 -2.80 9.35
N MET A 255 -35.60 -2.01 9.80
CA MET A 255 -35.76 -0.59 10.06
C MET A 255 -35.64 0.24 8.78
N SER A 256 -36.33 1.39 8.73
CA SER A 256 -36.28 2.25 7.55
C SER A 256 -34.87 2.82 7.30
N TYR A 257 -34.46 2.85 6.03
CA TYR A 257 -33.15 3.42 5.65
C TYR A 257 -32.96 4.85 6.15
N THR A 258 -33.99 5.69 6.05
CA THR A 258 -33.94 7.10 6.49
C THR A 258 -33.67 7.22 7.99
N PHE A 259 -34.29 6.36 8.80
CA PHE A 259 -34.04 6.32 10.25
C PHE A 259 -32.59 5.96 10.55
N CYS A 260 -32.09 4.87 9.96
CA CYS A 260 -30.72 4.40 10.19
C CYS A 260 -29.66 5.36 9.64
N ASP A 261 -29.90 5.98 8.47
CA ASP A 261 -28.98 6.96 7.89
C ASP A 261 -28.90 8.21 8.78
N GLY A 262 -30.03 8.67 9.33
CA GLY A 262 -30.08 9.77 10.30
C GLY A 262 -29.20 9.50 11.53
N ILE A 263 -29.23 8.29 12.07
CA ILE A 263 -28.36 7.89 13.20
C ILE A 263 -26.89 7.79 12.75
N SER A 264 -26.63 7.19 11.59
CA SER A 264 -25.26 7.04 11.08
C SER A 264 -24.54 8.38 10.83
N LYS A 265 -25.29 9.43 10.47
CA LYS A 265 -24.74 10.77 10.24
C LYS A 265 -24.28 11.46 11.53
N LEU A 266 -24.82 11.06 12.69
CA LEU A 266 -24.37 11.55 13.99
C LEU A 266 -23.00 11.00 14.38
N ILE A 267 -22.54 9.90 13.78
CA ILE A 267 -21.17 9.43 13.95
C ILE A 267 -20.23 10.43 13.28
N PRO A 268 -19.30 11.10 13.99
CA PRO A 268 -18.39 12.05 13.38
C PRO A 268 -17.53 11.38 12.30
N ASN A 269 -17.18 12.12 11.25
CA ASN A 269 -16.31 11.64 10.18
C ASN A 269 -15.10 12.57 10.06
N LYS A 270 -14.00 12.20 10.72
CA LYS A 270 -12.74 12.92 10.67
C LYS A 270 -11.76 12.13 9.79
N PRO A 271 -11.19 12.75 8.73
CA PRO A 271 -10.19 12.08 7.91
C PRO A 271 -9.06 11.50 8.76
N GLY A 272 -8.71 10.23 8.52
CA GLY A 272 -7.63 9.56 9.22
C GLY A 272 -7.92 9.10 10.66
N GLN A 273 -9.14 9.30 11.18
CA GLN A 273 -9.52 8.80 12.51
C GLN A 273 -10.60 7.73 12.41
N HIS A 274 -10.32 6.56 12.97
CA HIS A 274 -11.32 5.52 13.18
C HIS A 274 -12.14 5.87 14.43
N ILE A 275 -13.42 6.21 14.24
CA ILE A 275 -14.33 6.57 15.34
C ILE A 275 -15.28 5.40 15.57
N THR A 276 -15.26 4.85 16.78
CA THR A 276 -16.16 3.77 17.18
C THR A 276 -17.55 4.31 17.55
N ILE A 277 -18.57 3.45 17.57
CA ILE A 277 -19.90 3.82 18.08
C ILE A 277 -19.81 4.29 19.54
N ALA A 278 -18.97 3.64 20.36
CA ALA A 278 -18.76 4.00 21.76
C ALA A 278 -18.12 5.39 21.92
N ASP A 279 -17.19 5.76 21.05
CA ASP A 279 -16.58 7.08 21.04
C ASP A 279 -17.56 8.14 20.55
N ALA A 280 -18.32 7.83 19.50
CA ALA A 280 -19.35 8.74 18.98
C ALA A 280 -20.40 9.09 20.05
N LEU A 281 -20.81 8.13 20.88
CA LEU A 281 -21.74 8.37 22.00
C LEU A 281 -21.19 9.37 23.03
N LYS A 282 -19.87 9.43 23.22
CA LYS A 282 -19.23 10.41 24.13
C LYS A 282 -19.07 11.78 23.47
N MET A 283 -18.92 11.81 22.15
CA MET A 283 -18.62 13.02 21.39
C MET A 283 -19.88 13.78 20.93
N GLU A 284 -20.97 13.07 20.66
CA GLU A 284 -22.20 13.63 20.09
C GLU A 284 -23.37 13.50 21.09
N PRO A 285 -23.71 14.57 21.83
CA PRO A 285 -24.78 14.55 22.83
C PRO A 285 -26.14 14.13 22.26
N ILE A 286 -26.43 14.46 20.99
CA ILE A 286 -27.69 14.08 20.35
C ILE A 286 -27.80 12.56 20.21
N LEU A 287 -26.69 11.88 19.90
CA LEU A 287 -26.68 10.42 19.79
C LEU A 287 -26.92 9.75 21.15
N ALA A 288 -26.34 10.29 22.22
CA ALA A 288 -26.56 9.82 23.59
C ALA A 288 -28.01 10.02 24.04
N GLU A 289 -28.59 11.20 23.78
CA GLU A 289 -29.99 11.49 24.12
C GLU A 289 -30.96 10.54 23.40
N ARG A 290 -30.72 10.27 22.11
CA ARG A 290 -31.54 9.31 21.35
C ARG A 290 -31.39 7.89 21.87
N LEU A 291 -30.18 7.47 22.25
CA LEU A 291 -29.96 6.17 22.87
C LEU A 291 -30.75 6.03 24.19
N GLU A 292 -30.87 7.07 25.00
CA GLU A 292 -31.63 7.01 26.26
C GLU A 292 -33.14 6.95 26.04
N ARG A 293 -33.65 7.72 25.06
CA ARG A 293 -35.09 7.95 24.87
C ARG A 293 -35.77 6.97 23.91
N GLU A 294 -35.06 6.47 22.90
CA GLU A 294 -35.66 5.67 21.82
C GLU A 294 -35.25 4.20 21.95
N ASP A 295 -36.20 3.32 22.26
CA ASP A 295 -35.90 1.89 22.44
C ASP A 295 -35.41 1.21 21.15
N GLU A 296 -35.91 1.64 19.99
CA GLU A 296 -35.41 1.18 18.68
C GLU A 296 -33.92 1.52 18.50
N VAL A 297 -33.48 2.70 18.94
CA VAL A 297 -32.06 3.11 18.88
C VAL A 297 -31.20 2.26 19.82
N LYS A 298 -31.72 1.91 21.01
CA LYS A 298 -31.03 1.00 21.94
C LYS A 298 -30.77 -0.36 21.30
N THR A 299 -31.80 -0.98 20.73
CA THR A 299 -31.68 -2.29 20.07
C THR A 299 -30.71 -2.22 18.88
N LEU A 300 -30.83 -1.18 18.04
CA LEU A 300 -29.96 -0.97 16.89
C LEU A 300 -28.49 -0.81 17.30
N LEU A 301 -28.20 0.08 18.24
CA LEU A 301 -26.82 0.38 18.65
C LEU A 301 -26.19 -0.76 19.45
N ALA A 302 -26.95 -1.46 20.31
CA ALA A 302 -26.44 -2.61 21.05
C ALA A 302 -25.96 -3.73 20.10
N LEU A 303 -26.74 -4.00 19.04
CA LEU A 303 -26.38 -4.99 18.03
C LEU A 303 -25.27 -4.48 17.11
N ALA A 304 -25.33 -3.22 16.65
CA ALA A 304 -24.29 -2.62 15.81
C ALA A 304 -22.92 -2.57 16.49
N GLN A 305 -22.86 -2.30 17.80
CA GLN A 305 -21.61 -2.35 18.58
C GLN A 305 -20.98 -3.75 18.59
N LYS A 306 -21.79 -4.81 18.62
CA LYS A 306 -21.28 -6.19 18.54
C LYS A 306 -20.73 -6.54 17.15
N LEU A 307 -21.21 -5.90 16.09
CA LEU A 307 -20.79 -6.16 14.70
C LEU A 307 -19.69 -5.18 14.22
N GLU A 308 -19.51 -4.05 14.91
CA GLU A 308 -18.48 -3.06 14.59
C GLU A 308 -17.09 -3.70 14.50
N GLY A 309 -16.36 -3.35 13.44
CA GLY A 309 -15.00 -3.83 13.21
C GLY A 309 -14.90 -5.25 12.64
N MET A 310 -15.98 -6.02 12.57
CA MET A 310 -15.95 -7.34 11.94
C MET A 310 -15.68 -7.25 10.43
N THR A 311 -14.89 -8.18 9.92
CA THR A 311 -14.62 -8.31 8.48
C THR A 311 -15.88 -8.72 7.72
N ARG A 312 -16.19 -7.93 6.69
CA ARG A 312 -17.38 -8.07 5.84
C ARG A 312 -17.06 -8.70 4.50
N ASN A 313 -15.99 -8.26 3.85
CA ASN A 313 -15.63 -8.69 2.50
C ASN A 313 -14.12 -8.67 2.29
N VAL A 314 -13.70 -9.45 1.29
CA VAL A 314 -12.34 -9.43 0.76
C VAL A 314 -12.32 -8.50 -0.45
N GLY A 315 -11.43 -7.53 -0.42
CA GLY A 315 -11.07 -6.66 -1.53
C GLY A 315 -9.64 -6.91 -1.97
N MET A 316 -9.18 -6.08 -2.89
CA MET A 316 -7.83 -6.15 -3.45
C MET A 316 -7.11 -4.83 -3.18
N HIS A 317 -5.84 -4.90 -2.77
CA HIS A 317 -5.04 -3.70 -2.53
C HIS A 317 -4.74 -3.02 -3.86
N ALA A 318 -5.27 -1.80 -4.02
CA ALA A 318 -5.15 -1.01 -5.24
C ALA A 318 -3.71 -0.55 -5.56
N GLY A 319 -2.73 -0.86 -4.71
CA GLY A 319 -1.31 -0.56 -4.97
C GLY A 319 -0.34 -1.73 -4.75
N GLY A 320 -0.73 -2.77 -4.02
CA GLY A 320 0.24 -3.67 -3.38
C GLY A 320 0.49 -4.88 -4.25
N VAL A 321 1.72 -5.03 -4.74
CA VAL A 321 2.17 -6.18 -5.53
C VAL A 321 3.21 -6.94 -4.70
N LEU A 322 3.07 -8.26 -4.67
CA LEU A 322 4.00 -9.17 -4.02
C LEU A 322 4.80 -9.90 -5.08
N ILE A 323 6.09 -10.07 -4.82
CA ILE A 323 6.97 -10.89 -5.63
C ILE A 323 7.73 -11.82 -4.68
N ALA A 324 7.43 -13.11 -4.77
CA ALA A 324 8.08 -14.16 -4.01
C ALA A 324 9.30 -14.72 -4.78
N PRO A 325 10.29 -15.33 -4.11
CA PRO A 325 11.37 -16.06 -4.78
C PRO A 325 10.92 -17.35 -5.47
N GLY A 326 9.71 -17.83 -5.16
CA GLY A 326 9.14 -19.06 -5.69
C GLY A 326 7.62 -18.96 -5.75
N LYS A 327 6.92 -20.08 -5.57
CA LYS A 327 5.45 -20.08 -5.58
C LYS A 327 4.93 -19.32 -4.37
N LEU A 328 3.99 -18.41 -4.56
CA LEU A 328 3.36 -17.68 -3.46
C LEU A 328 2.68 -18.60 -2.46
N THR A 329 2.13 -19.73 -2.91
CA THR A 329 1.48 -20.74 -2.06
C THR A 329 2.42 -21.38 -1.04
N ASP A 330 3.73 -21.27 -1.21
CA ASP A 330 4.72 -21.71 -0.23
C ASP A 330 4.79 -20.76 0.98
N PHE A 331 4.29 -19.52 0.83
CA PHE A 331 4.34 -18.44 1.83
C PHE A 331 2.95 -18.02 2.32
N THR A 332 1.96 -17.94 1.43
CA THR A 332 0.62 -17.48 1.73
C THR A 332 -0.44 -18.19 0.87
N PRO A 333 -1.59 -18.59 1.45
CA PRO A 333 -2.69 -19.09 0.64
C PRO A 333 -3.26 -17.97 -0.25
N LEU A 334 -3.79 -18.36 -1.40
CA LEU A 334 -4.38 -17.41 -2.36
C LEU A 334 -5.91 -17.41 -2.29
N TYR A 335 -6.52 -16.27 -2.56
CA TYR A 335 -7.95 -16.08 -2.74
C TYR A 335 -8.21 -15.53 -4.14
N GLN A 336 -9.15 -16.13 -4.85
CA GLN A 336 -9.60 -15.64 -6.15
C GLN A 336 -11.10 -15.39 -6.06
N GLN A 337 -11.48 -14.13 -6.25
CA GLN A 337 -12.89 -13.76 -6.25
C GLN A 337 -13.60 -14.45 -7.44
N PRO A 338 -14.83 -14.97 -7.27
CA PRO A 338 -15.58 -15.54 -8.37
C PRO A 338 -15.67 -14.57 -9.57
N GLY A 339 -15.25 -15.02 -10.75
CA GLY A 339 -15.22 -14.22 -11.98
C GLY A 339 -13.97 -13.34 -12.18
N SER A 340 -13.02 -13.35 -11.25
CA SER A 340 -11.69 -12.75 -11.43
C SER A 340 -10.70 -13.78 -11.96
N ASP A 341 -9.77 -13.37 -12.82
CA ASP A 341 -8.59 -14.17 -13.24
C ASP A 341 -7.34 -13.87 -12.39
N SER A 342 -7.44 -12.91 -11.47
CA SER A 342 -6.35 -12.54 -10.57
C SER A 342 -6.62 -13.07 -9.16
N ALA A 343 -5.70 -13.93 -8.70
CA ALA A 343 -5.66 -14.37 -7.31
C ALA A 343 -4.85 -13.36 -6.47
N VAL A 344 -5.28 -13.15 -5.24
CA VAL A 344 -4.64 -12.29 -4.23
C VAL A 344 -4.16 -13.12 -3.05
N SER A 345 -3.11 -12.68 -2.36
CA SER A 345 -2.74 -13.23 -1.04
C SER A 345 -3.92 -13.15 -0.07
N GLN A 346 -4.16 -14.20 0.73
CA GLN A 346 -5.13 -14.15 1.84
C GLN A 346 -4.60 -13.39 3.06
N TYR A 347 -3.30 -13.17 3.15
CA TYR A 347 -2.73 -12.27 4.14
C TYR A 347 -2.91 -10.82 3.69
N ASP A 348 -3.23 -9.94 4.63
CA ASP A 348 -3.23 -8.50 4.40
C ASP A 348 -1.81 -7.92 4.35
N LYS A 349 -1.70 -6.60 4.28
CA LYS A 349 -0.41 -5.92 4.16
C LYS A 349 0.55 -6.32 5.29
N ASP A 350 0.08 -6.33 6.52
CA ASP A 350 0.93 -6.49 7.70
C ASP A 350 1.30 -7.96 7.92
N ASP A 351 0.35 -8.87 7.64
CA ASP A 351 0.58 -10.31 7.72
C ASP A 351 1.54 -10.81 6.62
N VAL A 352 1.47 -10.26 5.40
CA VAL A 352 2.38 -10.61 4.31
C VAL A 352 3.82 -10.18 4.62
N GLU A 353 4.00 -8.97 5.14
CA GLU A 353 5.31 -8.47 5.56
C GLU A 353 5.86 -9.33 6.71
N SER A 354 5.01 -9.68 7.67
CA SER A 354 5.36 -10.57 8.77
C SER A 354 5.75 -11.97 8.29
N ALA A 355 5.10 -12.48 7.24
CA ALA A 355 5.45 -13.74 6.57
C ALA A 355 6.76 -13.65 5.75
N GLY A 356 7.33 -12.44 5.62
CA GLY A 356 8.63 -12.21 5.01
C GLY A 356 8.58 -11.94 3.50
N LEU A 357 7.40 -11.81 2.91
CA LEU A 357 7.30 -11.48 1.49
C LEU A 357 7.53 -9.99 1.27
N VAL A 358 8.23 -9.67 0.18
CA VAL A 358 8.50 -8.29 -0.20
C VAL A 358 7.29 -7.73 -0.95
N LYS A 359 6.85 -6.57 -0.48
CA LYS A 359 5.82 -5.77 -1.12
C LYS A 359 6.44 -4.66 -1.96
N PHE A 360 5.79 -4.38 -3.08
CA PHE A 360 6.03 -3.21 -3.91
C PHE A 360 4.73 -2.41 -4.03
N ASP A 361 4.78 -1.12 -3.70
CA ASP A 361 3.65 -0.22 -3.84
C ASP A 361 3.66 0.44 -5.22
N PHE A 362 2.73 0.02 -6.06
CA PHE A 362 2.45 0.56 -7.39
C PHE A 362 1.28 1.53 -7.26
N LEU A 363 1.57 2.77 -6.91
CA LEU A 363 0.53 3.77 -6.65
C LEU A 363 0.06 4.39 -7.96
N GLY A 364 -1.27 4.47 -8.15
CA GLY A 364 -1.85 5.16 -9.30
C GLY A 364 -1.99 6.66 -9.02
N LEU A 365 -1.08 7.49 -9.54
CA LEU A 365 -1.13 8.93 -9.34
C LEU A 365 -1.80 9.64 -10.52
N ALA A 366 -2.98 10.23 -10.29
CA ALA A 366 -3.74 10.93 -11.32
C ALA A 366 -2.94 12.09 -11.97
N THR A 367 -2.05 12.74 -11.22
CA THR A 367 -1.16 13.78 -11.72
C THR A 367 -0.30 13.30 -12.89
N LEU A 368 0.27 12.08 -12.81
CA LEU A 368 1.08 11.53 -13.89
C LEU A 368 0.25 11.29 -15.16
N THR A 369 -1.00 10.85 -14.99
CA THR A 369 -1.94 10.72 -16.11
C THR A 369 -2.22 12.07 -16.78
N ILE A 370 -2.45 13.12 -15.98
CA ILE A 370 -2.70 14.48 -16.49
C ILE A 370 -1.48 15.02 -17.24
N LEU A 371 -0.28 14.85 -16.67
CA LEU A 371 0.97 15.29 -17.28
C LEU A 371 1.23 14.57 -18.61
N GLU A 372 0.92 13.28 -18.71
CA GLU A 372 1.08 12.53 -19.97
C GLU A 372 0.15 13.06 -21.07
N ILE A 373 -1.12 13.28 -20.74
CA ILE A 373 -2.10 13.86 -21.67
C ILE A 373 -1.65 15.26 -22.11
N ALA A 374 -1.14 16.06 -21.16
CA ALA A 374 -0.62 17.40 -21.47
C ALA A 374 0.58 17.34 -22.43
N LYS A 375 1.53 16.43 -22.19
CA LYS A 375 2.68 16.18 -23.07
C LYS A 375 2.24 15.81 -24.49
N ASP A 376 1.27 14.90 -24.61
CA ASP A 376 0.75 14.47 -25.91
C ASP A 376 0.10 15.63 -26.68
N PHE A 377 -0.69 16.47 -25.99
CA PHE A 377 -1.25 17.67 -26.61
C PHE A 377 -0.19 18.69 -26.99
N ILE A 378 0.84 18.88 -26.17
CA ILE A 378 1.95 19.80 -26.49
C ILE A 378 2.64 19.35 -27.78
N ARG A 379 3.05 18.08 -27.84
CA ARG A 379 3.73 17.49 -29.00
C ARG A 379 2.87 17.51 -30.27
N ALA A 380 1.56 17.31 -30.13
CA ALA A 380 0.65 17.26 -31.28
C ALA A 380 0.24 18.66 -31.81
N ARG A 381 0.20 19.68 -30.95
CA ARG A 381 -0.38 21.00 -31.31
C ARG A 381 0.65 22.11 -31.50
N HIS A 382 1.87 21.96 -31.00
CA HIS A 382 2.89 23.00 -31.07
C HIS A 382 4.06 22.56 -31.95
N GLN A 383 4.16 23.13 -33.15
CA GLN A 383 5.25 22.88 -34.08
C GLN A 383 6.61 23.24 -33.43
N GLY A 384 7.58 22.33 -33.53
CA GLY A 384 8.90 22.46 -32.89
C GLY A 384 8.97 21.92 -31.45
N GLN A 385 7.87 21.39 -30.91
CA GLN A 385 7.81 20.74 -29.59
C GLN A 385 7.58 19.23 -29.67
N GLU A 386 7.81 18.61 -30.83
CA GLU A 386 7.58 17.18 -31.05
C GLU A 386 8.44 16.30 -30.12
N ALA A 387 9.61 16.82 -29.71
CA ALA A 387 10.53 16.17 -28.78
C ALA A 387 10.38 16.64 -27.32
N PHE A 388 9.30 17.36 -26.96
CA PHE A 388 9.08 17.87 -25.61
C PHE A 388 9.14 16.74 -24.57
N ALA A 389 9.90 16.93 -23.50
CA ALA A 389 10.08 15.95 -22.43
C ALA A 389 10.23 16.68 -21.09
N PHE A 390 9.58 16.19 -20.04
CA PHE A 390 9.54 16.86 -18.72
C PHE A 390 10.93 16.90 -18.07
N GLU A 391 11.75 15.90 -18.34
CA GLU A 391 13.12 15.73 -17.83
C GLU A 391 14.06 16.84 -18.31
N ASN A 392 13.69 17.54 -19.38
CA ASN A 392 14.48 18.60 -19.98
C ASN A 392 14.03 20.01 -19.54
N ILE A 393 13.02 20.12 -18.68
CA ILE A 393 12.48 21.42 -18.25
C ILE A 393 13.44 22.08 -17.26
N PRO A 394 13.82 23.36 -17.48
CA PRO A 394 14.63 24.11 -16.53
C PRO A 394 13.87 24.34 -15.21
N LEU A 395 14.58 24.23 -14.09
CA LEU A 395 14.02 24.39 -12.74
C LEU A 395 14.11 25.83 -12.22
N ASP A 396 14.51 26.79 -13.05
CA ASP A 396 14.70 28.21 -12.71
C ASP A 396 13.76 29.14 -13.52
N ASP A 397 12.65 28.61 -14.02
CA ASP A 397 11.68 29.39 -14.80
C ASP A 397 10.91 30.43 -13.95
N ALA A 398 11.23 31.70 -14.14
CA ALA A 398 10.65 32.80 -13.39
C ALA A 398 9.12 32.94 -13.56
N ALA A 399 8.58 32.57 -14.73
CA ALA A 399 7.14 32.65 -14.98
C ALA A 399 6.37 31.62 -14.13
N THR A 400 6.91 30.40 -13.99
CA THR A 400 6.39 29.36 -13.12
C THR A 400 6.38 29.84 -11.66
N TYR A 401 7.50 30.36 -11.15
CA TYR A 401 7.56 30.84 -9.76
C TYR A 401 6.64 32.02 -9.47
N LYS A 402 6.37 32.88 -10.48
CA LYS A 402 5.39 33.95 -10.35
C LYS A 402 3.97 33.42 -10.07
N LEU A 403 3.56 32.31 -10.69
CA LEU A 403 2.25 31.69 -10.41
C LEU A 403 2.16 31.23 -8.95
N PHE A 404 3.22 30.59 -8.44
CA PHE A 404 3.31 30.20 -7.04
C PHE A 404 3.27 31.42 -6.12
N ALA A 405 4.07 32.46 -6.37
CA ALA A 405 4.11 33.67 -5.55
C ALA A 405 2.78 34.46 -5.53
N GLU A 406 1.96 34.33 -6.57
CA GLU A 406 0.60 34.89 -6.63
C GLU A 406 -0.47 33.96 -6.00
N GLY A 407 -0.10 32.74 -5.61
CA GLY A 407 -1.00 31.72 -5.08
C GLY A 407 -2.00 31.18 -6.11
N LYS A 408 -1.66 31.26 -7.40
CA LYS A 408 -2.46 30.77 -8.54
C LYS A 408 -2.12 29.32 -8.86
N THR A 409 -2.34 28.47 -7.86
CA THR A 409 -1.96 27.06 -7.88
C THR A 409 -3.17 26.13 -8.00
N GLU A 410 -4.27 26.60 -8.60
CA GLU A 410 -5.39 25.75 -8.96
C GLU A 410 -4.94 24.61 -9.89
N SER A 411 -5.23 23.36 -9.51
CA SER A 411 -4.77 22.15 -10.21
C SER A 411 -3.25 21.93 -10.23
N VAL A 412 -2.49 22.63 -9.38
CA VAL A 412 -1.06 22.35 -9.17
C VAL A 412 -0.93 21.35 -8.03
N PHE A 413 -0.43 20.15 -8.36
CA PHE A 413 -0.25 19.05 -7.42
C PHE A 413 0.42 19.49 -6.12
N GLN A 414 -0.13 19.06 -4.97
CA GLN A 414 0.27 19.41 -3.59
C GLN A 414 0.04 20.87 -3.14
N PHE A 415 -0.17 21.82 -4.06
CA PHE A 415 -0.22 23.24 -3.74
C PHE A 415 -1.62 23.88 -3.90
N GLU A 416 -2.67 23.09 -4.06
CA GLU A 416 -4.02 23.57 -4.38
C GLU A 416 -4.85 24.05 -3.18
N SER A 417 -4.47 23.71 -1.94
CA SER A 417 -5.29 24.01 -0.76
C SER A 417 -5.33 25.51 -0.49
N ARG A 418 -6.47 26.03 0.01
CA ARG A 418 -6.61 27.47 0.33
C ARG A 418 -5.57 27.95 1.34
N GLY A 419 -5.22 27.10 2.31
CA GLY A 419 -4.19 27.43 3.30
C GLY A 419 -2.80 27.50 2.66
N MET A 420 -2.45 26.52 1.83
CA MET A 420 -1.17 26.51 1.12
C MET A 420 -1.04 27.70 0.15
N GLN A 421 -2.10 28.03 -0.59
CA GLN A 421 -2.17 29.23 -1.44
C GLN A 421 -1.92 30.52 -0.65
N GLY A 422 -2.41 30.61 0.59
CA GLY A 422 -2.11 31.71 1.49
C GLY A 422 -0.61 31.78 1.81
N MET A 423 -0.05 30.67 2.27
CA MET A 423 1.38 30.57 2.62
C MET A 423 2.30 30.92 1.43
N LEU A 424 1.95 30.49 0.22
CA LEU A 424 2.69 30.81 -1.00
C LEU A 424 2.73 32.32 -1.30
N ARG A 425 1.61 33.04 -1.11
CA ARG A 425 1.54 34.50 -1.32
C ARG A 425 2.40 35.28 -0.34
N ASP A 426 2.51 34.78 0.89
CA ASP A 426 3.30 35.40 1.94
C ASP A 426 4.80 35.12 1.73
N ALA A 427 5.15 33.88 1.39
CA ALA A 427 6.55 33.45 1.22
C ALA A 427 7.19 33.90 -0.10
N ARG A 428 6.39 34.02 -1.17
CA ARG A 428 6.84 34.41 -2.53
C ARG A 428 8.05 33.59 -3.02
N PRO A 429 7.90 32.26 -3.20
CA PRO A 429 9.01 31.39 -3.60
C PRO A 429 9.59 31.80 -4.96
N THR A 430 10.91 31.69 -5.09
CA THR A 430 11.64 32.06 -6.33
C THR A 430 12.48 30.93 -6.91
N ARG A 431 12.56 29.80 -6.21
CA ARG A 431 13.32 28.61 -6.57
C ARG A 431 12.66 27.35 -6.01
N LEU A 432 13.08 26.19 -6.50
CA LEU A 432 12.49 24.91 -6.13
C LEU A 432 12.65 24.60 -4.64
N GLU A 433 13.78 24.96 -4.04
CA GLU A 433 14.07 24.73 -2.62
C GLU A 433 13.06 25.42 -1.71
N ASP A 434 12.52 26.57 -2.12
CA ASP A 434 11.48 27.26 -1.36
C ASP A 434 10.17 26.47 -1.38
N LEU A 435 9.82 25.85 -2.52
CA LEU A 435 8.64 24.99 -2.64
C LEU A 435 8.78 23.71 -1.81
N ILE A 436 9.99 23.12 -1.79
CA ILE A 436 10.30 21.97 -0.93
C ILE A 436 10.08 22.33 0.54
N ALA A 437 10.57 23.51 0.97
CA ALA A 437 10.40 23.97 2.34
C ALA A 437 8.94 24.26 2.69
N LEU A 438 8.19 24.93 1.80
CA LEU A 438 6.79 25.30 2.05
C LEU A 438 5.89 24.07 2.18
N ASN A 439 6.10 23.06 1.35
CA ASN A 439 5.39 21.79 1.45
C ASN A 439 5.71 21.03 2.74
N ALA A 440 6.92 21.18 3.28
CA ALA A 440 7.31 20.55 4.55
C ALA A 440 6.81 21.31 5.79
N LEU A 441 6.56 22.62 5.67
CA LEU A 441 6.13 23.49 6.79
C LEU A 441 4.61 23.54 6.99
N TYR A 442 3.85 23.32 5.92
CA TYR A 442 2.39 23.27 5.92
C TYR A 442 1.88 21.94 6.46
#